data_AF-A0A915CV29-F1
#
_entry.id   AF-A0A915CV29-F1
#
_cell.length_a   1.000
_cell.length_b   1.000
_cell.length_c   1.000
_cell.angle_alpha   90.00
_cell.angle_beta   90.00
_cell.angle_gamma   90.00
#
_symmetry.space_group_name_H-M   'P 1'
#
loop_
_entity.id
_entity.type
_entity.pdbx_description
1 polymer ?
#
loop_
_entity_poly.entity_id
_entity_poly.type
_entity_poly.pdbx_seq_one_letter_code
_entity_poly.pdbx_strand_id
1 'polypeptide(L)'
;MALLNSTNAKQGLCSDTAKGPGISRNVDEVLRPVEPSLTVTDISFEQAAVLFNIASLMSGLAAVQGQQNDEQLKAMARLFQQSAGAFAQLKETVVKMLRQQNPTTDLLPDSLTAFSSLMLAQAQEAIYIKAAKDSLKTTALVKIAQQLAEFYHQTEKLFAREPVSNICEKSWQTLLNGKALLYSGLAHLHQVQLGEAQRLLSKAKGAVGSSLLYKENMEKVVKMLDTAKKENDFIYHAQVPGVKTLEELPKSSLVKPAPVQFPMSTGFVDLFESLVQEPGQKKTILEKVWRFLSPDS
;
A
#
# COMPACT_ATOMS: atom_id res chain seq x y z
N MET A 1 -5.68 -3.53 -3.04
CA MET A 1 -5.59 -4.44 -4.20
C MET A 1 -4.79 -3.81 -5.34
N ALA A 2 -3.46 -3.76 -5.20
CA ALA A 2 -2.55 -3.24 -6.23
C ALA A 2 -1.13 -3.85 -6.15
N LEU A 3 -1.05 -5.15 -5.83
CA LEU A 3 0.16 -5.95 -6.04
C LEU A 3 -0.11 -7.16 -6.96
N LEU A 4 -1.15 -7.07 -7.80
CA LEU A 4 -1.71 -8.22 -8.50
C LEU A 4 -1.66 -8.18 -10.04
N ASN A 5 -1.02 -7.19 -10.68
CA ASN A 5 -1.05 -7.11 -12.15
C ASN A 5 0.30 -7.10 -12.88
N SER A 6 1.37 -7.64 -12.27
CA SER A 6 2.64 -7.88 -13.01
C SER A 6 2.95 -9.37 -13.22
N THR A 7 2.05 -10.27 -12.83
CA THR A 7 2.29 -11.73 -12.86
C THR A 7 2.18 -12.38 -14.25
N ASN A 8 1.97 -11.64 -15.35
CA ASN A 8 1.81 -12.26 -16.67
C ASN A 8 2.35 -11.46 -17.88
N ALA A 9 3.46 -10.72 -17.72
CA ALA A 9 4.17 -10.15 -18.86
C ALA A 9 5.47 -10.94 -19.13
N LYS A 10 5.38 -11.90 -20.07
CA LYS A 10 6.43 -12.65 -20.80
C LYS A 10 6.53 -14.16 -20.49
N GLN A 11 5.57 -14.92 -20.99
CA GLN A 11 5.83 -16.16 -21.73
C GLN A 11 4.79 -16.29 -22.86
N GLY A 12 5.24 -16.44 -24.10
CA GLY A 12 4.35 -16.57 -25.26
C GLY A 12 4.98 -16.25 -26.62
N LEU A 13 6.21 -16.69 -26.87
CA LEU A 13 6.69 -16.98 -28.23
C LEU A 13 6.68 -18.51 -28.36
N CYS A 14 5.63 -19.07 -28.96
CA CYS A 14 5.66 -20.19 -29.92
C CYS A 14 4.24 -20.72 -30.22
N SER A 15 3.88 -20.61 -31.51
CA SER A 15 3.05 -21.48 -32.37
C SER A 15 1.63 -21.92 -31.96
N ASP A 16 0.68 -21.50 -32.81
CA ASP A 16 -0.47 -22.25 -33.37
C ASP A 16 -1.55 -22.75 -32.38
N THR A 17 -2.83 -22.36 -32.43
CA THR A 17 -3.71 -22.05 -33.56
C THR A 17 -4.99 -21.36 -33.06
N ALA A 18 -5.46 -20.35 -33.80
CA ALA A 18 -6.85 -19.92 -34.00
C ALA A 18 -7.83 -19.80 -32.81
N LYS A 19 -8.05 -18.55 -32.34
CA LYS A 19 -9.34 -17.81 -32.38
C LYS A 19 -9.27 -16.50 -31.58
N GLY A 20 -9.37 -15.37 -32.30
CA GLY A 20 -9.86 -14.02 -31.95
C GLY A 20 -9.54 -13.37 -30.57
N PRO A 21 -9.08 -12.10 -30.51
CA PRO A 21 -8.77 -11.42 -29.26
C PRO A 21 -10.06 -10.90 -28.59
N GLY A 22 -10.66 -11.72 -27.74
CA GLY A 22 -11.73 -11.33 -26.83
C GLY A 22 -11.16 -10.56 -25.63
N ILE A 23 -11.16 -9.24 -25.74
CA ILE A 23 -10.91 -8.29 -24.64
C ILE A 23 -12.10 -8.36 -23.68
N SER A 24 -12.11 -9.29 -22.72
CA SER A 24 -13.08 -9.33 -21.60
C SER A 24 -12.68 -10.39 -20.57
N ARG A 25 -11.55 -10.19 -19.89
CA ARG A 25 -11.26 -10.87 -18.62
C ARG A 25 -10.34 -9.98 -17.79
N ASN A 26 -10.91 -9.06 -17.03
CA ASN A 26 -10.24 -8.37 -15.92
C ASN A 26 -11.30 -7.62 -15.13
N VAL A 27 -11.42 -7.93 -13.83
CA VAL A 27 -11.54 -7.03 -12.65
C VAL A 27 -12.08 -7.80 -11.43
N ASP A 28 -12.83 -8.89 -11.62
CA ASP A 28 -13.61 -9.51 -10.52
C ASP A 28 -12.98 -10.71 -9.77
N GLU A 29 -11.76 -11.16 -10.11
CA GLU A 29 -11.27 -12.48 -9.63
C GLU A 29 -10.05 -12.43 -8.70
N VAL A 30 -10.04 -11.52 -7.71
CA VAL A 30 -9.03 -11.56 -6.61
C VAL A 30 -9.63 -11.46 -5.19
N LEU A 31 -10.90 -11.81 -5.03
CA LEU A 31 -11.51 -12.15 -3.74
C LEU A 31 -12.32 -13.44 -3.93
N ARG A 32 -12.17 -14.44 -3.04
CA ARG A 32 -13.08 -15.61 -2.93
C ARG A 32 -13.62 -15.66 -1.50
N PRO A 33 -14.84 -16.17 -1.24
CA PRO A 33 -15.97 -16.40 -2.15
C PRO A 33 -16.71 -15.09 -2.43
N VAL A 34 -17.53 -15.06 -3.48
CA VAL A 34 -18.49 -13.98 -3.72
C VAL A 34 -19.46 -13.97 -2.54
N GLU A 35 -19.29 -13.02 -1.62
CA GLU A 35 -20.31 -12.72 -0.62
C GLU A 35 -21.64 -12.43 -1.36
N PRO A 36 -22.80 -12.83 -0.81
CA PRO A 36 -24.08 -12.53 -1.44
C PRO A 36 -24.16 -11.03 -1.74
N SER A 37 -24.56 -10.67 -2.96
CA SER A 37 -24.65 -9.28 -3.39
C SER A 37 -25.55 -8.49 -2.41
N LEU A 38 -24.96 -7.54 -1.71
CA LEU A 38 -25.70 -6.66 -0.81
C LEU A 38 -26.40 -5.58 -1.65
N THR A 39 -27.73 -5.61 -1.69
CA THR A 39 -28.53 -4.57 -2.36
C THR A 39 -29.06 -3.61 -1.31
N VAL A 40 -28.64 -2.35 -1.39
CA VAL A 40 -29.01 -1.30 -0.45
C VAL A 40 -29.56 -0.09 -1.20
N THR A 41 -30.67 0.48 -0.73
CA THR A 41 -31.25 1.72 -1.25
C THR A 41 -30.85 2.92 -0.38
N ASP A 42 -29.54 3.16 -0.24
CA ASP A 42 -28.98 4.26 0.57
C ASP A 42 -27.87 4.97 -0.20
N ILE A 43 -28.03 6.28 -0.38
CA ILE A 43 -27.03 7.11 -1.08
C ILE A 43 -25.67 7.10 -0.39
N SER A 44 -25.63 6.94 0.93
CA SER A 44 -24.38 6.87 1.71
C SER A 44 -23.61 5.60 1.38
N PHE A 45 -24.31 4.50 1.08
CA PHE A 45 -23.70 3.24 0.67
C PHE A 45 -23.06 3.36 -0.71
N GLU A 46 -23.79 3.97 -1.65
CA GLU A 46 -23.24 4.25 -2.98
C GLU A 46 -22.02 5.17 -2.92
N GLN A 47 -22.05 6.22 -2.09
CA GLN A 47 -20.90 7.09 -1.88
C GLN A 47 -19.69 6.34 -1.29
N ALA A 48 -19.93 5.45 -0.33
CA ALA A 48 -18.90 4.62 0.27
C ALA A 48 -18.27 3.68 -0.78
N ALA A 49 -19.09 3.02 -1.60
CA ALA A 49 -18.63 2.13 -2.66
C ALA A 49 -17.83 2.89 -3.74
N VAL A 50 -18.31 4.07 -4.16
CA VAL A 50 -17.59 4.93 -5.12
C VAL A 50 -16.24 5.36 -4.55
N LEU A 51 -16.18 5.81 -3.30
CA LEU A 51 -14.92 6.22 -2.67
C LEU A 51 -13.95 5.04 -2.51
N PHE A 52 -14.45 3.86 -2.17
CA PHE A 52 -13.64 2.62 -2.13
C PHE A 52 -13.03 2.29 -3.49
N ASN A 53 -13.83 2.40 -4.56
CA ASN A 53 -13.38 2.15 -5.93
C ASN A 53 -12.34 3.19 -6.38
N ILE A 54 -12.52 4.46 -6.02
CA ILE A 54 -11.53 5.52 -6.29
C ILE A 54 -10.22 5.23 -5.55
N ALA A 55 -10.28 4.85 -4.26
CA ALA A 55 -9.11 4.46 -3.48
C ALA A 55 -8.38 3.27 -4.13
N SER A 56 -9.13 2.25 -4.55
CA SER A 56 -8.61 1.06 -5.23
C SER A 56 -7.98 1.41 -6.57
N LEU A 57 -8.60 2.25 -7.39
CA LEU A 57 -8.05 2.70 -8.67
C LEU A 57 -6.76 3.50 -8.49
N MET A 58 -6.69 4.41 -7.53
CA MET A 58 -5.46 5.16 -7.21
C MET A 58 -4.33 4.20 -6.80
N SER A 59 -4.63 3.17 -6.00
CA SER A 59 -3.65 2.15 -5.65
C SER A 59 -3.15 1.39 -6.87
N GLY A 60 -4.05 0.99 -7.77
CA GLY A 60 -3.73 0.30 -9.02
C GLY A 60 -2.86 1.15 -9.95
N LEU A 61 -3.20 2.42 -10.11
CA LEU A 61 -2.44 3.38 -10.91
C LEU A 61 -1.03 3.62 -10.34
N ALA A 62 -0.91 3.69 -9.01
CA ALA A 62 0.38 3.82 -8.34
C ALA A 62 1.28 2.60 -8.60
N ALA A 63 0.71 1.40 -8.58
CA ALA A 63 1.46 0.15 -8.73
C ALA A 63 1.98 -0.09 -10.17
N VAL A 64 1.31 0.46 -11.18
CA VAL A 64 1.78 0.38 -12.58
C VAL A 64 2.77 1.50 -12.93
N GLN A 65 3.00 2.47 -12.04
CA GLN A 65 4.07 3.45 -12.24
C GLN A 65 5.42 2.72 -12.31
N GLY A 66 6.24 3.08 -13.29
CA GLY A 66 7.62 2.62 -13.33
C GLY A 66 8.40 3.12 -12.11
N GLN A 67 9.44 2.40 -11.72
CA GLN A 67 10.36 2.83 -10.65
C GLN A 67 11.63 3.49 -11.21
N GLN A 68 11.62 3.87 -12.50
CA GLN A 68 12.81 4.31 -13.21
C GLN A 68 12.97 5.83 -13.16
N ASN A 69 11.88 6.59 -13.24
CA ASN A 69 11.91 8.06 -13.23
C ASN A 69 11.48 8.63 -11.86
N ASP A 70 12.11 9.72 -11.47
CA ASP A 70 11.82 10.47 -10.25
C ASP A 70 10.38 10.98 -10.19
N GLU A 71 9.83 11.40 -11.33
CA GLU A 71 8.43 11.82 -11.44
C GLU A 71 7.48 10.65 -11.16
N GLN A 72 7.81 9.45 -11.64
CA GLN A 72 7.00 8.25 -11.41
C GLN A 72 7.03 7.85 -9.93
N LEU A 73 8.19 7.91 -9.26
CA LEU A 73 8.31 7.63 -7.83
C LEU A 73 7.55 8.65 -6.98
N LYS A 74 7.59 9.94 -7.33
CA LYS A 74 6.79 10.99 -6.68
C LYS A 74 5.30 10.76 -6.90
N ALA A 75 4.88 10.43 -8.12
CA ALA A 75 3.50 10.13 -8.44
C ALA A 75 2.99 8.90 -7.68
N MET A 76 3.79 7.83 -7.61
CA MET A 76 3.51 6.62 -6.85
C MET A 76 3.31 6.93 -5.36
N ALA A 77 4.23 7.66 -4.74
CA ALA A 77 4.11 8.08 -3.34
C ALA A 77 2.86 8.96 -3.10
N ARG A 78 2.53 9.86 -4.04
CA ARG A 78 1.34 10.72 -3.96
C ARG A 78 0.06 9.91 -4.05
N LEU A 79 -0.07 9.05 -5.05
CA LEU A 79 -1.28 8.24 -5.29
C LEU A 79 -1.54 7.25 -4.15
N PHE A 80 -0.49 6.63 -3.61
CA PHE A 80 -0.64 5.78 -2.43
C PHE A 80 -1.08 6.58 -1.19
N GLN A 81 -0.56 7.79 -0.95
CA GLN A 81 -1.04 8.63 0.16
C GLN A 81 -2.50 9.08 -0.02
N GLN A 82 -2.92 9.36 -1.26
CA GLN A 82 -4.33 9.68 -1.59
C GLN A 82 -5.24 8.46 -1.36
N SER A 83 -4.81 7.28 -1.80
CA SER A 83 -5.52 6.02 -1.53
C SER A 83 -5.64 5.73 -0.03
N ALA A 84 -4.54 5.88 0.72
CA ALA A 84 -4.55 5.75 2.18
C ALA A 84 -5.55 6.70 2.84
N GLY A 85 -5.58 7.95 2.38
CA GLY A 85 -6.52 8.99 2.79
C GLY A 85 -7.97 8.64 2.53
N ALA A 86 -8.27 8.18 1.32
CA ALA A 86 -9.62 7.76 0.93
C ALA A 86 -10.12 6.59 1.79
N PHE A 87 -9.30 5.56 2.03
CA PHE A 87 -9.67 4.47 2.95
C PHE A 87 -9.86 4.95 4.40
N ALA A 88 -9.02 5.88 4.87
CA ALA A 88 -9.15 6.45 6.22
C ALA A 88 -10.44 7.26 6.39
N GLN A 89 -10.81 8.06 5.39
CA GLN A 89 -12.07 8.80 5.40
C GLN A 89 -13.28 7.87 5.28
N LEU A 90 -13.18 6.85 4.43
CA LEU A 90 -14.24 5.87 4.26
C LEU A 90 -14.58 5.18 5.60
N LYS A 91 -13.58 4.90 6.44
CA LYS A 91 -13.77 4.34 7.78
C LYS A 91 -14.68 5.21 8.64
N GLU A 92 -14.44 6.52 8.69
CA GLU A 92 -15.27 7.47 9.46
C GLU A 92 -16.72 7.55 8.94
N THR A 93 -16.89 7.25 7.65
CA THR A 93 -18.19 7.26 6.95
C THR A 93 -18.98 6.00 7.25
N VAL A 94 -18.34 4.83 7.08
CA VAL A 94 -18.98 3.54 7.29
C VAL A 94 -19.34 3.33 8.75
N VAL A 95 -18.59 3.87 9.72
CA VAL A 95 -18.98 3.85 11.14
C VAL A 95 -20.33 4.55 11.39
N LYS A 96 -20.66 5.61 10.65
CA LYS A 96 -21.97 6.26 10.74
C LYS A 96 -23.08 5.40 10.14
N MET A 97 -22.78 4.71 9.04
CA MET A 97 -23.68 3.78 8.36
C MET A 97 -23.95 2.48 9.13
N LEU A 98 -22.94 1.97 9.84
CA LEU A 98 -22.99 0.73 10.64
C LEU A 98 -24.10 0.72 11.70
N ARG A 99 -24.63 1.89 12.07
CA ARG A 99 -25.78 2.00 12.99
C ARG A 99 -27.10 1.53 12.37
N GLN A 100 -27.16 1.43 11.04
CA GLN A 100 -28.38 1.16 10.29
C GLN A 100 -28.30 -0.14 9.49
N GLN A 101 -27.10 -0.55 9.08
CA GLN A 101 -26.90 -1.73 8.22
C GLN A 101 -25.55 -2.41 8.47
N ASN A 102 -25.47 -3.70 8.13
CA ASN A 102 -24.22 -4.46 8.13
C ASN A 102 -23.59 -4.38 6.74
N PRO A 103 -22.49 -3.62 6.56
CA PRO A 103 -21.77 -3.55 5.30
C PRO A 103 -21.00 -4.86 5.05
N THR A 104 -20.55 -5.03 3.81
CA THR A 104 -19.66 -6.13 3.41
C THR A 104 -18.33 -6.08 4.16
N THR A 105 -17.66 -7.23 4.27
CA THR A 105 -16.47 -7.41 5.13
C THR A 105 -15.29 -6.52 4.74
N ASP A 106 -15.19 -6.13 3.48
CA ASP A 106 -14.19 -5.20 2.93
C ASP A 106 -14.40 -3.73 3.36
N LEU A 107 -15.64 -3.33 3.64
CA LEU A 107 -16.01 -2.01 4.12
C LEU A 107 -15.95 -1.87 5.65
N LEU A 108 -15.70 -2.96 6.37
CA LEU A 108 -15.57 -2.92 7.83
C LEU A 108 -14.37 -2.03 8.25
N PRO A 109 -14.46 -1.35 9.42
CA PRO A 109 -13.42 -0.42 9.86
C PRO A 109 -12.01 -1.03 9.95
N ASP A 110 -11.92 -2.30 10.33
CA ASP A 110 -10.64 -3.02 10.44
C ASP A 110 -10.04 -3.30 9.05
N SER A 111 -10.86 -3.67 8.07
CA SER A 111 -10.45 -3.83 6.66
C SER A 111 -9.95 -2.53 6.07
N LEU A 112 -10.69 -1.44 6.26
CA LEU A 112 -10.31 -0.11 5.79
C LEU A 112 -9.03 0.40 6.46
N THR A 113 -8.84 0.09 7.75
CA THR A 113 -7.59 0.39 8.48
C THR A 113 -6.41 -0.40 7.91
N ALA A 114 -6.60 -1.69 7.62
CA ALA A 114 -5.59 -2.53 6.99
C ALA A 114 -5.21 -2.04 5.59
N PHE A 115 -6.19 -1.68 4.76
CA PHE A 115 -5.94 -1.13 3.42
C PHE A 115 -5.24 0.23 3.49
N SER A 116 -5.67 1.14 4.37
CA SER A 116 -5.00 2.43 4.57
C SER A 116 -3.54 2.25 5.03
N SER A 117 -3.31 1.34 5.98
CA SER A 117 -1.96 0.99 6.47
C SER A 117 -1.06 0.45 5.35
N LEU A 118 -1.58 -0.46 4.52
CA LEU A 118 -0.85 -0.99 3.38
C LEU A 118 -0.45 0.12 2.39
N MET A 119 -1.38 1.02 2.06
CA MET A 119 -1.11 2.13 1.15
C MET A 119 -0.01 3.06 1.70
N LEU A 120 0.00 3.34 3.00
CA LEU A 120 1.09 4.11 3.62
C LEU A 120 2.44 3.39 3.55
N ALA A 121 2.47 2.09 3.81
CA ALA A 121 3.69 1.31 3.68
C ALA A 121 4.25 1.39 2.25
N GLN A 122 3.39 1.24 1.23
CA GLN A 122 3.78 1.36 -0.18
C GLN A 122 4.19 2.79 -0.58
N ALA A 123 3.58 3.83 0.00
CA ALA A 123 4.01 5.20 -0.20
C ALA A 123 5.42 5.45 0.36
N GLN A 124 5.70 4.94 1.58
CA GLN A 124 7.01 5.05 2.21
C GLN A 124 8.06 4.23 1.43
N GLU A 125 7.68 3.09 0.85
CA GLU A 125 8.51 2.29 -0.06
C GLU A 125 8.93 3.08 -1.30
N ALA A 126 8.00 3.82 -1.92
CA ALA A 126 8.31 4.71 -3.04
C ALA A 126 9.35 5.77 -2.66
N ILE A 127 9.24 6.35 -1.47
CA ILE A 127 10.20 7.33 -0.94
C ILE A 127 11.56 6.68 -0.67
N TYR A 128 11.59 5.46 -0.10
CA TYR A 128 12.84 4.73 0.11
C TYR A 128 13.56 4.43 -1.20
N ILE A 129 12.84 3.93 -2.21
CA ILE A 129 13.41 3.61 -3.53
C ILE A 129 14.01 4.88 -4.14
N LYS A 130 13.29 6.01 -4.04
CA LYS A 130 13.82 7.30 -4.48
C LYS A 130 15.07 7.71 -3.70
N ALA A 131 15.03 7.66 -2.37
CA ALA A 131 16.14 8.05 -1.51
C ALA A 131 17.40 7.21 -1.77
N ALA A 132 17.23 5.91 -2.02
CA ALA A 132 18.32 5.01 -2.38
C ALA A 132 18.88 5.34 -3.77
N LYS A 133 18.02 5.65 -4.74
CA LYS A 133 18.43 6.08 -6.09
C LYS A 133 19.19 7.42 -6.07
N ASP A 134 18.74 8.37 -5.25
CA ASP A 134 19.39 9.67 -5.05
C ASP A 134 20.68 9.58 -4.24
N SER A 135 21.04 8.39 -3.74
CA SER A 135 22.21 8.18 -2.86
C SER A 135 22.22 9.12 -1.65
N LEU A 136 21.06 9.28 -0.99
CA LEU A 136 20.98 10.07 0.23
C LEU A 136 21.91 9.52 1.32
N LYS A 137 22.26 10.39 2.28
CA LYS A 137 23.11 10.03 3.41
C LYS A 137 22.62 8.73 4.08
N THR A 138 23.55 7.84 4.41
CA THR A 138 23.27 6.55 5.05
C THR A 138 22.36 6.68 6.28
N THR A 139 22.56 7.71 7.10
CA THR A 139 21.71 8.00 8.27
C THR A 139 20.25 8.28 7.92
N ALA A 140 19.96 8.87 6.76
CA ALA A 140 18.59 9.05 6.26
C ALA A 140 18.03 7.72 5.75
N LEU A 141 18.81 6.94 5.01
CA LEU A 141 18.39 5.62 4.50
C LEU A 141 18.03 4.66 5.64
N VAL A 142 18.84 4.61 6.71
CA VAL A 142 18.53 3.84 7.94
C VAL A 142 17.16 4.24 8.50
N LYS A 143 16.93 5.55 8.69
CA LYS A 143 15.68 6.06 9.28
C LYS A 143 14.44 5.74 8.45
N ILE A 144 14.55 5.90 7.14
CA ILE A 144 13.46 5.65 6.19
C ILE A 144 13.17 4.15 6.10
N ALA A 145 14.21 3.32 5.96
CA ALA A 145 14.09 1.87 5.87
C ALA A 145 13.52 1.25 7.14
N GLN A 146 13.97 1.71 8.32
CA GLN A 146 13.47 1.21 9.59
C GLN A 146 12.00 1.57 9.80
N GLN A 147 11.59 2.80 9.44
CA GLN A 147 10.17 3.17 9.49
C GLN A 147 9.34 2.36 8.51
N LEU A 148 9.87 2.07 7.32
CA LEU A 148 9.19 1.25 6.31
C LEU A 148 9.00 -0.20 6.79
N ALA A 149 10.02 -0.78 7.42
CA ALA A 149 9.94 -2.10 8.04
C ALA A 149 8.84 -2.14 9.11
N GLU A 150 8.77 -1.11 9.96
CA GLU A 150 7.72 -0.96 10.97
C GLU A 150 6.33 -0.89 10.34
N PHE A 151 6.14 -0.09 9.29
CA PHE A 151 4.86 -0.01 8.60
C PHE A 151 4.42 -1.37 8.06
N TYR A 152 5.30 -2.11 7.37
CA TYR A 152 4.95 -3.44 6.88
C TYR A 152 4.66 -4.44 8.00
N HIS A 153 5.40 -4.37 9.12
CA HIS A 153 5.14 -5.22 10.27
C HIS A 153 3.78 -4.92 10.92
N GLN A 154 3.40 -3.65 11.01
CA GLN A 154 2.08 -3.26 11.51
C GLN A 154 0.96 -3.67 10.55
N THR A 155 1.16 -3.49 9.24
CA THR A 155 0.20 -3.93 8.22
C THR A 155 0.02 -5.45 8.25
N GLU A 156 1.10 -6.23 8.38
CA GLU A 156 1.03 -7.69 8.45
C GLU A 156 0.14 -8.15 9.61
N LYS A 157 0.28 -7.55 10.80
CA LYS A 157 -0.59 -7.84 11.96
C LYS A 157 -2.05 -7.55 11.70
N LEU A 158 -2.37 -6.53 10.90
CA LEU A 158 -3.75 -6.21 10.53
C LEU A 158 -4.31 -7.26 9.54
N PHE A 159 -3.48 -7.71 8.59
CA PHE A 159 -3.84 -8.76 7.62
C PHE A 159 -3.94 -10.16 8.24
N ALA A 160 -3.34 -10.37 9.41
CA ALA A 160 -3.45 -11.61 10.18
C ALA A 160 -4.72 -11.71 11.04
N ARG A 161 -5.50 -10.63 11.16
CA ARG A 161 -6.72 -10.58 11.98
C ARG A 161 -7.97 -10.68 11.11
N GLU A 162 -9.04 -11.25 11.67
CA GLU A 162 -10.36 -11.15 11.07
C GLU A 162 -10.85 -9.68 11.15
N PRO A 163 -11.64 -9.21 10.17
CA PRO A 163 -12.14 -9.94 9.00
C PRO A 163 -11.13 -10.04 7.84
N VAL A 164 -10.00 -9.32 7.92
CA VAL A 164 -9.05 -9.16 6.81
C VAL A 164 -8.43 -10.48 6.36
N SER A 165 -8.11 -11.37 7.30
CA SER A 165 -7.58 -12.71 7.01
C SER A 165 -8.54 -13.60 6.24
N ASN A 166 -9.85 -13.31 6.28
CA ASN A 166 -10.88 -14.10 5.60
C ASN A 166 -11.12 -13.61 4.16
N ILE A 167 -10.81 -12.35 3.87
CA ILE A 167 -10.96 -11.75 2.53
C ILE A 167 -9.64 -11.73 1.74
N CYS A 168 -8.48 -11.72 2.39
CA CYS A 168 -7.17 -11.68 1.74
C CYS A 168 -6.51 -13.07 1.68
N GLU A 169 -5.84 -13.39 0.58
CA GLU A 169 -5.07 -14.63 0.48
C GLU A 169 -3.92 -14.68 1.49
N LYS A 170 -3.60 -15.88 2.00
CA LYS A 170 -2.46 -16.09 2.92
C LYS A 170 -1.11 -15.65 2.34
N SER A 171 -0.99 -15.61 1.02
CA SER A 171 0.19 -15.10 0.30
C SER A 171 0.54 -13.66 0.68
N TRP A 172 -0.46 -12.84 1.04
CA TRP A 172 -0.27 -11.45 1.46
C TRP A 172 0.50 -11.34 2.77
N GLN A 173 0.18 -12.14 3.77
CA GLN A 173 0.88 -12.12 5.06
C GLN A 173 2.36 -12.47 4.88
N THR A 174 2.64 -13.50 4.10
CA THR A 174 4.02 -13.91 3.76
C THR A 174 4.78 -12.77 3.05
N LEU A 175 4.14 -12.10 2.09
CA LEU A 175 4.74 -10.98 1.37
C LEU A 175 5.02 -9.79 2.29
N LEU A 176 4.05 -9.39 3.12
CA LEU A 176 4.19 -8.27 4.06
C LEU A 176 5.29 -8.52 5.09
N ASN A 177 5.30 -9.72 5.68
CA ASN A 177 6.37 -10.13 6.59
C ASN A 177 7.74 -10.11 5.89
N GLY A 178 7.81 -10.66 4.68
CA GLY A 178 9.04 -10.68 3.92
C GLY A 178 9.56 -9.28 3.57
N LYS A 179 8.68 -8.32 3.25
CA LYS A 179 9.03 -6.91 3.09
C LYS A 179 9.51 -6.26 4.39
N ALA A 180 8.84 -6.53 5.51
CA ALA A 180 9.27 -6.02 6.81
C ALA A 180 10.70 -6.48 7.13
N LEU A 181 10.99 -7.77 6.92
CA LEU A 181 12.32 -8.35 7.11
C LEU A 181 13.34 -7.76 6.13
N LEU A 182 12.96 -7.55 4.87
CA LEU A 182 13.83 -6.96 3.85
C LEU A 182 14.28 -5.54 4.25
N TYR A 183 13.33 -4.66 4.56
CA TYR A 183 13.65 -3.27 4.88
C TYR A 183 14.34 -3.13 6.24
N SER A 184 14.04 -4.00 7.20
CA SER A 184 14.80 -4.07 8.46
C SER A 184 16.24 -4.51 8.18
N GLY A 185 16.44 -5.56 7.39
CA GLY A 185 17.76 -6.02 6.96
C GLY A 185 18.56 -4.95 6.20
N LEU A 186 17.89 -4.16 5.35
CA LEU A 186 18.49 -3.00 4.68
C LEU A 186 18.87 -1.88 5.64
N ALA A 187 18.04 -1.57 6.64
CA ALA A 187 18.37 -0.59 7.66
C ALA A 187 19.64 -1.00 8.44
N HIS A 188 19.72 -2.27 8.85
CA HIS A 188 20.92 -2.83 9.50
C HIS A 188 22.14 -2.86 8.56
N LEU A 189 21.96 -3.12 7.27
CA LEU A 189 23.03 -3.07 6.28
C LEU A 189 23.61 -1.65 6.15
N HIS A 190 22.74 -0.64 6.07
CA HIS A 190 23.17 0.76 6.05
C HIS A 190 23.88 1.16 7.35
N GLN A 191 23.49 0.60 8.50
CA GLN A 191 24.17 0.81 9.78
C GLN A 191 25.45 -0.04 9.96
N VAL A 192 25.89 -0.79 8.93
CA VAL A 192 27.06 -1.68 8.96
C VAL A 192 26.94 -2.78 10.04
N GLN A 193 25.71 -3.13 10.43
CA GLN A 193 25.42 -4.23 11.36
C GLN A 193 25.25 -5.55 10.58
N LEU A 194 26.33 -5.99 9.94
CA LEU A 194 26.33 -7.01 8.88
C LEU A 194 25.78 -8.38 9.31
N GLY A 195 25.97 -8.77 10.57
CA GLY A 195 25.46 -10.03 11.11
C GLY A 195 23.92 -10.06 11.19
N GLU A 196 23.33 -8.99 11.72
CA GLU A 196 21.88 -8.88 11.79
C GLU A 196 21.25 -8.66 10.41
N ALA A 197 21.89 -7.84 9.56
CA ALA A 197 21.50 -7.68 8.16
C ALA A 197 21.44 -9.04 7.44
N GLN A 198 22.46 -9.90 7.60
CA GLN A 198 22.47 -11.24 7.00
C GLN A 198 21.33 -12.11 7.53
N ARG A 199 21.10 -12.10 8.84
CA ARG A 199 20.05 -12.89 9.48
C ARG A 199 18.66 -12.50 8.96
N LEU A 200 18.40 -11.21 8.82
CA LEU A 200 17.10 -10.70 8.36
C LEU A 200 16.91 -10.90 6.85
N LEU A 201 17.92 -10.59 6.04
CA LEU A 201 17.85 -10.72 4.58
C LEU A 201 17.75 -12.18 4.13
N SER A 202 18.37 -13.12 4.85
CA SER A 202 18.19 -14.56 4.56
C SER A 202 16.77 -15.04 4.82
N LYS A 203 16.14 -14.59 5.91
CA LYS A 203 14.71 -14.87 6.17
C LYS A 203 13.80 -14.20 5.15
N ALA A 204 14.07 -12.94 4.81
CA ALA A 204 13.33 -12.22 3.76
C ALA A 204 13.42 -12.96 2.42
N LYS A 205 14.56 -13.57 2.09
CA LYS A 205 14.74 -14.35 0.86
C LYS A 205 13.82 -15.57 0.81
N GLY A 206 13.62 -16.25 1.94
CA GLY A 206 12.66 -17.35 2.04
C GLY A 206 11.20 -16.90 1.87
N ALA A 207 10.84 -15.73 2.40
CA ALA A 207 9.48 -15.22 2.37
C ALA A 207 9.10 -14.55 1.03
N VAL A 208 9.99 -13.76 0.44
CA VAL A 208 9.71 -12.97 -0.78
C VAL A 208 10.33 -13.61 -2.04
N GLY A 209 11.22 -14.59 -1.92
CA GLY A 209 12.01 -15.12 -3.04
C GLY A 209 11.21 -15.86 -4.13
N SER A 210 9.96 -16.25 -3.86
CA SER A 210 9.04 -16.78 -4.88
C SER A 210 8.41 -15.69 -5.75
N SER A 211 8.41 -14.43 -5.30
CA SER A 211 7.89 -13.31 -6.06
C SER A 211 8.95 -12.77 -7.04
N LEU A 212 8.71 -12.93 -8.34
CA LEU A 212 9.59 -12.47 -9.42
C LEU A 212 10.03 -11.01 -9.26
N LEU A 213 9.14 -10.12 -8.81
CA LEU A 213 9.40 -8.69 -8.64
C LEU A 213 10.49 -8.40 -7.60
N TYR A 214 10.53 -9.17 -6.52
CA TYR A 214 11.50 -8.97 -5.44
C TYR A 214 12.73 -9.84 -5.60
N LYS A 215 12.70 -10.85 -6.47
CA LYS A 215 13.86 -11.71 -6.71
C LYS A 215 15.07 -10.90 -7.18
N GLU A 216 14.91 -10.03 -8.17
CA GLU A 216 15.99 -9.18 -8.68
C GLU A 216 16.48 -8.17 -7.63
N ASN A 217 15.56 -7.54 -6.90
CA ASN A 217 15.91 -6.62 -5.82
C ASN A 217 16.65 -7.34 -4.69
N MET A 218 16.22 -8.55 -4.33
CA MET A 218 16.87 -9.38 -3.32
C MET A 218 18.27 -9.80 -3.74
N GLU A 219 18.48 -10.15 -5.01
CA GLU A 219 19.82 -10.48 -5.52
C GLU A 219 20.77 -9.28 -5.43
N LYS A 220 20.30 -8.06 -5.73
CA LYS A 220 21.08 -6.82 -5.55
C LYS A 220 21.44 -6.61 -4.08
N VAL A 221 20.48 -6.75 -3.17
CA VAL A 221 20.72 -6.55 -1.73
C VAL A 221 21.68 -7.60 -1.16
N VAL A 222 21.57 -8.86 -1.59
CA VAL A 222 22.52 -9.92 -1.21
C VAL A 222 23.94 -9.58 -1.70
N LYS A 223 24.09 -9.12 -2.95
CA LYS A 223 25.40 -8.67 -3.46
C LYS A 223 25.98 -7.50 -2.68
N MET A 224 25.14 -6.53 -2.28
CA MET A 224 25.57 -5.41 -1.44
C MET A 224 26.07 -5.91 -0.07
N LEU A 225 25.36 -6.85 0.55
CA LEU A 225 25.77 -7.46 1.81
C LEU A 225 27.09 -8.23 1.69
N ASP A 226 27.27 -9.02 0.63
CA ASP A 226 28.51 -9.76 0.40
C ASP A 226 29.71 -8.83 0.17
N THR A 227 29.48 -7.71 -0.52
CA THR A 227 30.51 -6.68 -0.74
C THR A 227 30.90 -6.02 0.58
N ALA A 228 29.91 -5.58 1.36
CA ALA A 228 30.15 -4.94 2.66
C ALA A 228 30.88 -5.86 3.64
N LYS A 229 30.61 -7.17 3.61
CA LYS A 229 31.36 -8.16 4.40
C LYS A 229 32.81 -8.29 3.95
N LYS A 230 33.06 -8.45 2.66
CA LYS A 230 34.43 -8.54 2.13
C LYS A 230 35.25 -7.30 2.49
N GLU A 231 34.65 -6.11 2.40
CA GLU A 231 35.30 -4.87 2.82
C GLU A 231 35.53 -4.80 4.33
N ASN A 232 34.58 -5.28 5.14
CA ASN A 232 34.78 -5.36 6.59
C ASN A 232 35.89 -6.35 6.95
N ASP A 233 35.96 -7.49 6.28
CA ASP A 233 36.96 -8.53 6.53
C ASP A 233 38.36 -8.11 6.05
N PHE A 234 38.46 -7.26 5.03
CA PHE A 234 39.74 -6.83 4.44
C PHE A 234 40.25 -5.49 4.97
N ILE A 235 39.35 -4.54 5.24
CA ILE A 235 39.68 -3.14 5.54
C ILE A 235 39.32 -2.81 6.99
N TYR A 236 38.04 -2.88 7.35
CA TYR A 236 37.53 -2.22 8.56
C TYR A 236 37.70 -3.04 9.84
N HIS A 237 37.68 -4.37 9.75
CA HIS A 237 37.71 -5.31 10.86
C HIS A 237 36.75 -4.95 12.01
N ALA A 238 35.61 -4.30 11.68
CA ALA A 238 34.65 -3.88 12.69
C ALA A 238 34.01 -5.10 13.32
N GLN A 239 33.91 -5.10 14.65
CA GLN A 239 33.28 -6.17 15.39
C GLN A 239 31.79 -6.19 15.07
N VAL A 240 31.28 -7.33 14.62
CA VAL A 240 29.85 -7.53 14.36
C VAL A 240 29.16 -7.75 15.71
N PRO A 241 28.31 -6.82 16.18
CA PRO A 241 27.66 -6.96 17.48
C PRO A 241 26.73 -8.18 17.50
N GLY A 242 26.66 -8.88 18.63
CA GLY A 242 25.68 -9.93 18.84
C GLY A 242 24.25 -9.37 18.90
N VAL A 243 23.27 -10.14 18.42
CA VAL A 243 21.85 -9.72 18.28
C VAL A 243 21.24 -9.13 19.57
N LYS A 244 21.72 -9.54 20.75
CA LYS A 244 21.21 -9.07 22.06
C LYS A 244 21.71 -7.69 22.48
N THR A 245 22.69 -7.12 21.77
CA THR A 245 23.36 -5.86 22.13
C THR A 245 23.05 -4.74 21.11
N LEU A 246 22.10 -4.96 20.21
CA LEU A 246 21.76 -3.99 19.15
C LEU A 246 20.85 -2.90 19.70
N GLU A 247 21.28 -1.64 19.57
CA GLU A 247 20.42 -0.48 19.81
C GLU A 247 19.30 -0.40 18.78
N GLU A 248 18.15 0.12 19.19
CA GLU A 248 17.03 0.36 18.27
C GLU A 248 17.42 1.41 17.23
N LEU A 249 17.23 1.06 15.95
CA LEU A 249 17.51 1.98 14.85
C LEU A 249 16.51 3.14 14.85
N PRO A 250 16.96 4.37 14.56
CA PRO A 250 16.08 5.52 14.48
C PRO A 250 15.08 5.36 13.33
N LYS A 251 13.90 5.96 13.44
CA LYS A 251 12.80 5.85 12.46
C LYS A 251 12.38 7.24 11.96
N SER A 252 11.99 7.37 10.69
CA SER A 252 11.44 8.60 10.11
C SER A 252 10.31 8.31 9.14
N SER A 253 9.09 8.73 9.49
CA SER A 253 7.94 8.73 8.57
C SER A 253 7.99 9.96 7.66
N LEU A 254 7.86 9.72 6.36
CA LEU A 254 7.79 10.78 5.34
C LEU A 254 6.45 10.77 4.61
N VAL A 255 5.51 9.94 5.08
CA VAL A 255 4.18 9.78 4.50
C VAL A 255 3.10 9.96 5.55
N LYS A 256 1.93 10.41 5.08
CA LYS A 256 0.71 10.48 5.86
C LYS A 256 -0.50 10.27 4.95
N PRO A 257 -1.65 9.81 5.47
CA PRO A 257 -2.88 9.79 4.70
C PRO A 257 -3.18 11.20 4.20
N ALA A 258 -3.41 11.35 2.90
CA ALA A 258 -3.79 12.65 2.35
C ALA A 258 -5.25 12.95 2.73
N PRO A 259 -5.60 14.17 3.15
CA PRO A 259 -7.00 14.53 3.36
C PRO A 259 -7.73 14.43 2.01
N VAL A 260 -8.92 13.82 1.99
CA VAL A 260 -9.78 13.87 0.80
C VAL A 260 -10.44 15.23 0.78
N GLN A 261 -10.30 15.93 -0.33
CA GLN A 261 -10.97 17.20 -0.59
C GLN A 261 -11.95 16.98 -1.72
N PHE A 262 -13.15 17.55 -1.60
CA PHE A 262 -14.12 17.52 -2.68
C PHE A 262 -14.32 18.94 -3.25
N PRO A 263 -14.61 19.04 -4.56
CA PRO A 263 -14.69 17.95 -5.53
C PRO A 263 -13.33 17.31 -5.83
N MET A 264 -13.29 15.98 -5.98
CA MET A 264 -12.04 15.25 -6.28
C MET A 264 -11.65 15.35 -7.76
N SER A 265 -12.58 15.69 -8.65
CA SER A 265 -12.34 15.80 -10.09
C SER A 265 -11.87 17.20 -10.48
N THR A 266 -10.99 17.25 -11.47
CA THR A 266 -10.59 18.51 -12.10
C THR A 266 -11.72 19.03 -12.99
N GLY A 267 -12.09 20.31 -12.84
CA GLY A 267 -13.15 20.91 -13.66
C GLY A 267 -14.55 20.43 -13.30
N PHE A 268 -14.79 20.12 -12.03
CA PHE A 268 -16.12 19.75 -11.54
C PHE A 268 -17.16 20.84 -11.81
N VAL A 269 -18.32 20.43 -12.32
CA VAL A 269 -19.51 21.27 -12.52
C VAL A 269 -20.66 20.58 -11.79
N ASP A 270 -21.32 21.29 -10.89
CA ASP A 270 -22.49 20.76 -10.19
C ASP A 270 -23.71 20.83 -11.11
N LEU A 271 -24.18 19.67 -11.57
CA LEU A 271 -25.34 19.53 -12.45
C LEU A 271 -26.64 20.05 -11.80
N PHE A 272 -26.65 20.22 -10.48
CA PHE A 272 -27.82 20.63 -9.70
C PHE A 272 -27.66 22.02 -9.07
N GLU A 273 -26.63 22.79 -9.46
CA GLU A 273 -26.38 24.14 -8.94
C GLU A 273 -27.60 25.06 -9.10
N SER A 274 -28.32 24.94 -10.22
CA SER A 274 -29.51 25.74 -10.53
C SER A 274 -30.81 25.20 -9.93
N LEU A 275 -30.81 24.04 -9.26
CA LEU A 275 -32.02 23.55 -8.61
C LEU A 275 -32.35 24.39 -7.38
N VAL A 276 -33.56 24.97 -7.39
CA VAL A 276 -34.08 25.73 -6.26
C VAL A 276 -34.28 24.78 -5.09
N GLN A 277 -33.64 25.10 -3.96
CA GLN A 277 -33.83 24.37 -2.70
C GLN A 277 -35.28 24.55 -2.24
N GLU A 278 -35.99 23.46 -1.90
CA GLU A 278 -37.37 23.57 -1.43
C GLU A 278 -37.47 24.43 -0.16
N PRO A 279 -38.39 25.42 -0.09
CA PRO A 279 -38.55 26.26 1.10
C PRO A 279 -39.04 25.40 2.28
N GLY A 280 -38.24 25.31 3.34
CA GLY A 280 -38.65 24.69 4.61
C GLY A 280 -38.16 23.26 4.85
N GLN A 281 -37.57 22.57 3.86
CA GLN A 281 -36.70 21.43 4.15
C GLN A 281 -35.34 21.94 4.60
N LYS A 282 -35.12 22.02 5.91
CA LYS A 282 -33.78 22.23 6.47
C LYS A 282 -32.85 21.12 6.00
N LYS A 283 -32.09 21.40 4.94
CA LYS A 283 -30.68 21.00 4.81
C LYS A 283 -30.39 19.52 5.16
N THR A 284 -31.13 18.56 4.62
CA THR A 284 -30.98 17.14 5.04
C THR A 284 -30.45 16.20 3.98
N ILE A 285 -30.58 16.49 2.68
CA ILE A 285 -30.01 15.63 1.63
C ILE A 285 -28.81 16.32 1.01
N LEU A 286 -29.00 17.54 0.48
CA LEU A 286 -27.90 18.32 -0.08
C LEU A 286 -26.91 18.78 0.98
N GLU A 287 -27.32 19.06 2.22
CA GLU A 287 -26.36 19.35 3.30
C GLU A 287 -25.70 18.09 3.88
N LYS A 288 -26.31 16.90 3.77
CA LYS A 288 -25.63 15.64 4.12
C LYS A 288 -24.58 15.28 3.07
N VAL A 289 -24.92 15.45 1.79
CA VAL A 289 -23.98 15.34 0.69
C VAL A 289 -22.91 16.42 0.83
N TRP A 290 -23.27 17.68 1.10
CA TRP A 290 -22.34 18.80 1.15
C TRP A 290 -21.46 18.82 2.41
N ARG A 291 -21.99 18.67 3.65
CA ARG A 291 -21.18 18.57 4.88
C ARG A 291 -20.27 17.34 4.91
N PHE A 292 -20.59 16.32 4.14
CA PHE A 292 -19.73 15.14 3.99
C PHE A 292 -18.62 15.37 2.95
N LEU A 293 -18.88 16.22 1.94
CA LEU A 293 -17.92 16.62 0.92
C LEU A 293 -17.06 17.84 1.33
N SER A 294 -17.40 18.59 2.38
CA SER A 294 -16.51 19.59 3.00
C SER A 294 -16.77 19.66 4.50
N PRO A 295 -15.86 19.10 5.33
CA PRO A 295 -16.02 19.10 6.77
C PRO A 295 -15.88 20.48 7.44
N ASP A 296 -15.28 21.46 6.75
CA ASP A 296 -14.86 22.76 7.33
C ASP A 296 -15.67 23.97 6.85
N SER A 297 -16.94 23.78 6.44
CA SER A 297 -17.85 24.86 6.04
C SER A 297 -19.21 24.79 6.73
#